data_AF-A0A401P228-F1
#
_entry.id   AF-A0A401P228-F1
#
_cell.length_a   1.000
_cell.length_b   1.000
_cell.length_c   1.000
_cell.angle_alpha   90.00
_cell.angle_beta   90.00
_cell.angle_gamma   90.00
#
_symmetry.space_group_name_H-M   'P 1'
#
loop_
_entity.id
_entity.type
_entity.pdbx_description
1 polymer ?
#
loop_
_entity_poly.entity_id
_entity_poly.type
_entity_poly.pdbx_seq_one_letter_code
_entity_poly.pdbx_strand_id
1 'polypeptide(L)'
;MYLTSHSGQLKKNMDENDKGWVNWKGITVTSEHFSEAMKKEDLVYLSSDSPNVLNDLDATKAYIIGGLVDHNHHKGLTHNKALEFGIAHAQLPLGNYVKMDSRKVLTVNHVFEIILAYLEKKDWQEAFFAVLPQRKGAVPACLPVSTEQNQPGADSDTCDSVQNGRATSGALAQENKQLSKLKYEEQGAKTSEEMDGEM
;
A
#
# COMPACT_ATOMS: atom_id res chain seq x y z
N MET A 1 1.21 12.28 -20.00
CA MET A 1 1.53 10.88 -19.63
C MET A 1 2.74 10.41 -20.43
N TYR A 2 3.61 9.57 -19.86
CA TYR A 2 4.75 8.98 -20.58
C TYR A 2 4.62 7.45 -20.66
N LEU A 3 5.02 6.88 -21.80
CA LEU A 3 5.27 5.46 -21.97
C LEU A 3 6.72 5.29 -22.44
N THR A 4 7.62 5.02 -21.50
CA THR A 4 9.07 4.87 -21.73
C THR A 4 9.44 3.42 -22.01
N SER A 5 10.62 3.19 -22.58
CA SER A 5 11.12 1.86 -22.97
C SER A 5 10.16 1.11 -23.90
N HIS A 6 9.34 1.84 -24.66
CA HIS A 6 8.34 1.28 -25.53
C HIS A 6 9.00 0.56 -26.71
N SER A 7 9.05 -0.77 -26.65
CA SER A 7 9.75 -1.61 -27.61
C SER A 7 9.27 -3.06 -27.55
N GLY A 8 9.91 -3.93 -28.34
CA GLY A 8 9.72 -5.38 -28.26
C GLY A 8 8.28 -5.83 -28.51
N GLN A 9 7.84 -6.81 -27.72
CA GLN A 9 6.53 -7.45 -27.88
C GLN A 9 5.36 -6.50 -27.64
N LEU A 10 5.51 -5.55 -26.71
CA LEU A 10 4.47 -4.54 -26.44
C LEU A 10 4.24 -3.64 -27.66
N LYS A 11 5.32 -3.12 -28.25
CA LYS A 11 5.23 -2.31 -29.47
C LYS A 11 4.60 -3.08 -30.61
N LYS A 12 5.04 -4.32 -30.85
CA LYS A 12 4.46 -5.18 -31.89
C LYS A 12 2.95 -5.38 -31.70
N ASN A 13 2.51 -5.64 -30.47
CA ASN A 13 1.10 -5.82 -30.17
C ASN A 13 0.29 -4.54 -30.44
N MET A 14 0.81 -3.38 -30.04
CA MET A 14 0.16 -2.09 -30.30
C MET A 14 0.11 -1.77 -31.81
N ASP A 15 1.16 -2.06 -32.57
CA ASP A 15 1.18 -1.89 -34.03
C ASP A 15 0.16 -2.80 -34.76
N GLU A 16 -0.12 -3.98 -34.21
CA GLU A 16 -1.06 -4.94 -34.80
C GLU A 16 -2.51 -4.62 -34.45
N ASN A 17 -2.79 -4.37 -33.17
CA ASN A 17 -4.16 -4.27 -32.65
C ASN A 17 -4.66 -2.82 -32.52
N ASP A 18 -3.75 -1.88 -32.26
CA ASP A 18 -4.08 -0.50 -31.90
C ASP A 18 -3.32 0.50 -32.77
N LYS A 19 -3.34 0.34 -34.10
CA LYS A 19 -2.59 1.16 -35.08
C LYS A 19 -2.73 2.68 -34.87
N GLY A 20 -3.82 3.13 -34.25
CA GLY A 20 -4.05 4.52 -33.88
C GLY A 20 -3.23 5.04 -32.69
N TRP A 21 -2.44 4.20 -32.02
CA TRP A 21 -1.67 4.57 -30.83
C TRP A 21 -0.70 5.72 -31.10
N VAL A 22 -0.15 5.78 -32.31
CA VAL A 22 0.73 6.87 -32.78
C VAL A 22 0.03 8.23 -32.82
N ASN A 23 -1.29 8.25 -32.87
CA ASN A 23 -2.11 9.47 -32.95
C ASN A 23 -2.68 9.91 -31.60
N TRP A 24 -2.45 9.15 -30.53
CA TRP A 24 -2.96 9.49 -29.20
C TRP A 24 -2.41 10.84 -28.72
N LYS A 25 -3.28 11.64 -28.12
CA LYS A 25 -2.94 12.99 -27.62
C LYS A 25 -2.71 12.95 -26.11
N GLY A 26 -1.83 13.82 -25.61
CA GLY A 26 -1.50 13.89 -24.18
C GLY A 26 -0.61 12.76 -23.66
N ILE A 27 -0.10 11.91 -24.55
CA ILE A 27 0.87 10.84 -24.25
C ILE A 27 2.16 11.05 -25.06
N THR A 28 3.28 10.84 -24.38
CA THR A 28 4.61 10.79 -25.00
C THR A 28 5.09 9.35 -24.94
N VAL A 29 5.18 8.71 -26.10
CA VAL A 29 5.67 7.33 -26.23
C VAL A 29 7.11 7.38 -26.75
N THR A 30 8.05 6.77 -26.02
CA THR A 30 9.48 6.76 -26.37
C THR A 30 10.10 5.39 -26.12
N SER A 31 11.07 5.01 -26.94
CA SER A 31 11.90 3.82 -26.73
C SER A 31 12.96 4.03 -25.65
N GLU A 32 13.26 5.28 -25.28
CA GLU A 32 14.26 5.63 -24.27
C GLU A 32 13.84 5.16 -22.88
N HIS A 33 14.82 4.79 -22.05
CA HIS A 33 14.57 4.44 -20.65
C HIS A 33 14.20 5.69 -19.84
N PHE A 34 13.41 5.52 -18.78
CA PHE A 34 12.95 6.66 -17.96
C PHE A 34 14.11 7.48 -17.37
N SER A 35 15.28 6.84 -17.14
CA SER A 35 16.48 7.51 -16.63
C SER A 35 17.16 8.43 -17.64
N GLU A 36 16.88 8.24 -18.93
CA GLU A 36 17.39 9.07 -20.03
C GLU A 36 16.40 10.18 -20.37
N ALA A 37 15.09 9.90 -20.24
CA ALA A 37 14.03 10.83 -20.58
C ALA A 37 13.77 11.92 -19.51
N MET A 38 14.16 11.69 -18.25
CA MET A 38 13.82 12.55 -17.12
C MET A 38 14.96 12.66 -16.11
N LYS A 39 14.99 13.77 -15.36
CA LYS A 39 16.02 14.04 -14.34
C LYS A 39 15.85 13.10 -13.15
N LYS A 40 16.97 12.55 -12.66
CA LYS A 40 17.00 11.56 -11.59
C LYS A 40 16.30 12.05 -10.31
N GLU A 41 16.56 13.28 -9.93
CA GLU A 41 16.06 13.94 -8.73
C GLU A 41 14.54 14.17 -8.73
N ASP A 42 13.91 14.13 -9.91
CA ASP A 42 12.46 14.32 -10.07
C ASP A 42 11.70 12.99 -10.05
N LEU A 43 12.39 11.84 -10.12
CA LEU A 43 11.75 10.54 -10.25
C LEU A 43 11.36 9.93 -8.89
N VAL A 44 10.13 9.45 -8.82
CA VAL A 44 9.60 8.66 -7.70
C VAL A 44 9.00 7.36 -8.24
N TYR A 45 9.59 6.21 -7.91
CA TYR A 45 9.06 4.91 -8.31
C TYR A 45 7.96 4.44 -7.36
N LEU A 46 6.76 4.21 -7.89
CA LEU A 46 5.65 3.64 -7.13
C LEU A 46 5.79 2.11 -7.03
N SER A 47 5.93 1.60 -5.80
CA SER A 47 6.07 0.17 -5.53
C SER A 47 5.36 -0.20 -4.24
N SER A 48 4.59 -1.28 -4.25
CA SER A 48 3.91 -1.82 -3.06
C SER A 48 4.87 -2.31 -1.97
N ASP A 49 6.11 -2.63 -2.33
CA ASP A 49 7.12 -3.14 -1.41
C ASP A 49 7.97 -2.03 -0.79
N SER A 50 7.79 -0.77 -1.22
CA SER A 50 8.51 0.36 -0.66
C SER A 50 8.10 0.61 0.81
N PRO A 51 9.05 0.78 1.75
CA PRO A 51 8.73 1.13 3.13
C PRO A 51 8.18 2.56 3.27
N ASN A 52 8.48 3.45 2.32
CA ASN A 52 8.01 4.84 2.34
C ASN A 52 6.56 4.93 1.88
N VAL A 53 5.71 5.65 2.61
CA VAL A 53 4.32 5.87 2.26
C VAL A 53 4.15 7.22 1.57
N LEU A 54 3.46 7.23 0.43
CA LEU A 54 3.14 8.45 -0.31
C LEU A 54 1.98 9.18 0.35
N ASN A 55 2.26 10.33 0.96
CA ASN A 55 1.24 11.14 1.64
C ASN A 55 0.58 12.16 0.72
N ASP A 56 1.33 12.74 -0.22
CA ASP A 56 0.81 13.70 -1.20
C ASP A 56 1.57 13.60 -2.54
N LEU A 57 0.98 14.18 -3.59
CA LEU A 57 1.58 14.27 -4.92
C LEU A 57 2.19 15.65 -5.14
N ASP A 58 3.50 15.67 -5.33
CA ASP A 58 4.26 16.85 -5.74
C ASP A 58 4.19 17.00 -7.26
N ALA A 59 3.62 18.12 -7.73
CA ALA A 59 3.46 18.43 -9.14
C ALA A 59 4.79 18.60 -9.89
N THR A 60 5.91 18.76 -9.18
CA THR A 60 7.25 18.85 -9.77
C THR A 60 7.90 17.47 -10.00
N LYS A 61 7.31 16.39 -9.46
CA LYS A 61 7.84 15.03 -9.55
C LYS A 61 7.21 14.21 -10.66
N ALA A 62 8.00 13.26 -11.16
CA ALA A 62 7.59 12.25 -12.12
C ALA A 62 7.40 10.90 -11.40
N TYR A 63 6.14 10.47 -11.30
CA TYR A 63 5.76 9.21 -10.67
C TYR A 63 5.80 8.06 -11.68
N ILE A 64 6.61 7.04 -11.40
CA ILE A 64 6.83 5.87 -12.27
C ILE A 64 5.93 4.72 -11.80
N ILE A 65 5.17 4.14 -12.73
CA ILE A 65 4.42 2.89 -12.51
C ILE A 65 5.08 1.80 -13.34
N GLY A 66 5.39 0.66 -12.71
CA GLY A 66 5.97 -0.47 -13.43
C GLY A 66 4.98 -1.08 -14.42
N GLY A 67 5.28 -1.01 -15.73
CA GLY A 67 4.47 -1.58 -16.80
C GLY A 67 4.58 -3.12 -16.90
N LEU A 68 4.27 -3.83 -15.82
CA LEU A 68 4.41 -5.29 -15.72
C LEU A 68 3.12 -5.94 -15.24
N VAL A 69 2.86 -7.15 -15.75
CA VAL A 69 1.74 -8.01 -15.34
C VAL A 69 2.30 -9.38 -14.97
N ASP A 70 2.62 -9.56 -13.70
CA ASP A 70 3.34 -10.74 -13.20
C ASP A 70 2.58 -11.50 -12.10
N HIS A 71 1.34 -11.10 -11.79
CA HIS A 71 0.56 -11.62 -10.65
C HIS A 71 1.31 -11.53 -9.29
N ASN A 72 2.22 -10.55 -9.17
CA ASN A 72 3.15 -10.38 -8.07
C ASN A 72 3.99 -11.64 -7.79
N HIS A 73 4.48 -12.28 -8.85
CA HIS A 73 5.44 -13.38 -8.75
C HIS A 73 6.83 -12.85 -8.39
N HIS A 74 7.21 -11.68 -8.90
CA HIS A 74 8.51 -11.05 -8.66
C HIS A 74 8.41 -9.97 -7.58
N LYS A 75 8.21 -10.41 -6.33
CA LYS A 75 8.14 -9.52 -5.16
C LYS A 75 9.38 -8.63 -5.08
N GLY A 76 9.18 -7.33 -4.81
CA GLY A 76 10.27 -6.37 -4.65
C GLY A 76 10.97 -5.96 -5.95
N LEU A 77 10.57 -6.46 -7.13
CA LEU A 77 11.28 -6.17 -8.39
C LEU A 77 11.37 -4.66 -8.68
N THR A 78 10.25 -3.94 -8.56
CA THR A 78 10.20 -2.50 -8.81
C THR A 78 10.90 -1.69 -7.73
N HIS A 79 10.80 -2.13 -6.47
CA HIS A 79 11.50 -1.50 -5.36
C HIS A 79 13.03 -1.66 -5.52
N ASN A 80 13.51 -2.86 -5.83
CA ASN A 80 14.93 -3.14 -6.04
C ASN A 80 15.48 -2.34 -7.23
N LYS A 81 14.71 -2.20 -8.32
CA LYS A 81 15.08 -1.31 -9.44
C LYS A 81 15.22 0.14 -8.97
N ALA A 82 14.28 0.65 -8.18
CA ALA A 82 14.39 2.02 -7.68
C ALA A 82 15.66 2.24 -6.84
N LEU A 83 16.03 1.24 -6.01
CA LEU A 83 17.27 1.25 -5.24
C LEU A 83 18.51 1.21 -6.13
N GLU A 84 18.52 0.35 -7.15
CA GLU A 84 19.61 0.22 -8.13
C GLU A 84 19.87 1.53 -8.88
N PHE A 85 18.81 2.20 -9.34
CA PHE A 85 18.92 3.52 -9.97
C PHE A 85 19.16 4.66 -8.96
N GLY A 86 19.02 4.39 -7.66
CA GLY A 86 19.15 5.36 -6.57
C GLY A 86 18.15 6.51 -6.68
N ILE A 87 16.90 6.20 -7.07
CA ILE A 87 15.80 7.17 -7.17
C ILE A 87 14.85 7.01 -5.98
N ALA A 88 14.06 8.05 -5.70
CA ALA A 88 13.05 7.97 -4.65
C ALA A 88 12.00 6.89 -4.99
N HIS A 89 11.40 6.30 -3.96
CA HIS A 89 10.35 5.30 -4.11
C HIS A 89 9.33 5.41 -2.98
N ALA A 90 8.08 5.07 -3.27
CA ALA A 90 6.97 5.10 -2.30
C ALA A 90 5.89 4.07 -2.63
N GLN A 91 5.15 3.62 -1.61
CA GLN A 91 3.91 2.86 -1.76
C GLN A 91 2.70 3.80 -1.60
N LEU A 92 1.58 3.46 -2.24
CA LEU A 92 0.31 4.15 -1.98
C LEU A 92 -0.16 3.88 -0.54
N PRO A 93 -0.87 4.82 0.12
CA PRO A 93 -1.28 4.69 1.52
C PRO A 93 -2.48 3.74 1.74
N LEU A 94 -2.55 2.62 1.01
CA LEU A 94 -3.66 1.66 1.03
C LEU A 94 -3.97 1.12 2.43
N GLY A 95 -2.93 0.89 3.25
CA GLY A 95 -3.09 0.32 4.59
C GLY A 95 -3.91 1.16 5.56
N ASN A 96 -4.01 2.47 5.31
CA ASN A 96 -4.71 3.40 6.18
C ASN A 96 -6.21 3.48 5.88
N TYR A 97 -6.63 3.10 4.67
CA TYR A 97 -7.98 3.37 4.17
C TYR A 97 -8.73 2.13 3.67
N VAL A 98 -8.01 1.09 3.27
CA VAL A 98 -8.62 -0.10 2.65
C VAL A 98 -8.18 -1.37 3.38
N LYS A 99 -9.16 -2.05 3.97
CA LYS A 99 -8.98 -3.43 4.43
C LYS A 99 -9.14 -4.37 3.24
N MET A 100 -8.05 -5.07 2.89
CA MET A 100 -8.07 -6.12 1.86
C MET A 100 -7.68 -7.44 2.50
N ASP A 101 -8.47 -8.49 2.26
CA ASP A 101 -8.09 -9.86 2.61
C ASP A 101 -7.03 -10.42 1.64
N SER A 102 -6.83 -9.74 0.51
CA SER A 102 -5.83 -10.06 -0.51
C SER A 102 -4.56 -9.22 -0.40
N ARG A 103 -3.55 -9.63 -1.16
CA ARG A 103 -2.29 -8.87 -1.33
C ARG A 103 -2.58 -7.43 -1.77
N LYS A 104 -1.88 -6.46 -1.17
CA LYS A 104 -1.97 -5.02 -1.48
C LYS A 104 -1.18 -4.65 -2.75
N VAL A 105 -1.43 -5.38 -3.84
CA VAL A 105 -0.81 -5.12 -5.15
C VAL A 105 -1.92 -4.83 -6.15
N LEU A 106 -1.81 -3.69 -6.82
CA LEU A 106 -2.78 -3.19 -7.78
C LEU A 106 -2.27 -3.34 -9.20
N THR A 107 -3.18 -3.36 -10.18
CA THR A 107 -2.84 -3.33 -11.60
C THR A 107 -2.34 -1.94 -11.98
N VAL A 108 -1.59 -1.84 -13.09
CA VAL A 108 -1.08 -0.57 -13.64
C VAL A 108 -2.20 0.46 -13.79
N ASN A 109 -3.34 0.03 -14.35
CA ASN A 109 -4.49 0.89 -14.60
C ASN A 109 -5.10 1.42 -13.29
N HIS A 110 -5.29 0.55 -12.29
CA HIS A 110 -5.83 0.99 -10.99
C HIS A 110 -4.91 2.02 -10.32
N VAL A 111 -3.59 1.81 -10.34
CA VAL A 111 -2.65 2.80 -9.78
C VAL A 111 -2.78 4.13 -10.51
N PHE A 112 -2.80 4.10 -11.84
CA PHE A 112 -2.95 5.31 -12.66
C PHE A 112 -4.27 6.06 -12.38
N GLU A 113 -5.39 5.35 -12.35
CA GLU A 113 -6.71 5.92 -12.04
C GLU A 113 -6.79 6.49 -10.63
N ILE A 114 -6.19 5.82 -9.63
CA ILE A 114 -6.13 6.33 -8.25
C ILE A 114 -5.34 7.64 -8.18
N ILE A 115 -4.20 7.73 -8.89
CA ILE A 115 -3.43 8.98 -8.95
C ILE A 115 -4.26 10.11 -9.55
N LEU A 116 -5.00 9.84 -10.64
CA LEU A 116 -5.89 10.83 -11.24
C LEU A 116 -7.03 11.25 -10.29
N ALA A 117 -7.70 10.30 -9.66
CA ALA A 117 -8.78 10.57 -8.72
C ALA A 117 -8.28 11.36 -7.49
N TYR A 118 -7.07 11.07 -7.00
CA TYR A 118 -6.46 11.84 -5.91
C TYR A 118 -6.09 13.26 -6.34
N LEU A 119 -5.59 13.47 -7.57
CA LEU A 119 -5.33 14.81 -8.08
C LEU A 119 -6.59 15.68 -8.15
N GLU A 120 -7.74 15.08 -8.46
CA GLU A 120 -9.04 15.76 -8.50
C GLU A 120 -9.60 16.03 -7.10
N LYS A 121 -9.59 15.02 -6.23
CA LYS A 121 -10.32 15.07 -4.94
C LYS A 121 -9.46 15.52 -3.76
N LYS A 122 -8.14 15.34 -3.86
CA LYS A 122 -7.18 15.54 -2.76
C LYS A 122 -7.50 14.72 -1.50
N ASP A 123 -8.17 13.58 -1.68
CA ASP A 123 -8.48 12.63 -0.61
C ASP A 123 -8.17 11.20 -1.08
N TRP A 124 -7.26 10.53 -0.36
CA TRP A 124 -6.84 9.16 -0.71
C TRP A 124 -7.95 8.14 -0.54
N GLN A 125 -8.77 8.28 0.50
CA GLN A 125 -9.89 7.38 0.75
C GLN A 125 -10.86 7.47 -0.43
N GLU A 126 -11.33 8.66 -0.78
CA GLU A 126 -12.26 8.82 -1.89
C GLU A 126 -11.67 8.38 -3.25
N ALA A 127 -10.37 8.55 -3.46
CA ALA A 127 -9.69 8.07 -4.65
C ALA A 127 -9.69 6.53 -4.71
N PHE A 128 -9.38 5.86 -3.60
CA PHE A 128 -9.42 4.40 -3.52
C PHE A 128 -10.83 3.85 -3.73
N PHE A 129 -11.85 4.42 -3.08
CA PHE A 129 -13.23 3.93 -3.18
C PHE A 129 -13.88 4.21 -4.55
N ALA A 130 -13.37 5.19 -5.31
CA ALA A 130 -13.81 5.45 -6.67
C ALA A 130 -13.30 4.41 -7.68
N VAL A 131 -12.08 3.91 -7.48
CA VAL A 131 -11.38 3.05 -8.46
C VAL A 131 -11.47 1.58 -8.09
N LEU A 132 -11.32 1.25 -6.81
CA LEU A 132 -11.27 -0.13 -6.37
C LEU A 132 -12.68 -0.73 -6.35
N PRO A 133 -12.88 -1.92 -6.94
CA PRO A 133 -14.19 -2.55 -6.95
C PRO A 133 -14.67 -2.81 -5.52
N GLN A 134 -15.87 -2.32 -5.20
CA GLN A 134 -16.52 -2.54 -3.92
C GLN A 134 -16.98 -4.00 -3.81
N ARG A 135 -16.04 -4.92 -3.52
CA ARG A 135 -16.41 -6.23 -2.98
C ARG A 135 -16.82 -6.04 -1.52
N LYS A 136 -17.84 -6.78 -1.05
CA LYS A 136 -18.32 -6.80 0.35
C LYS A 136 -17.16 -7.02 1.34
N GLY A 137 -16.47 -5.96 1.75
CA GLY A 137 -15.27 -6.07 2.58
C GLY A 137 -14.33 -4.86 2.58
N ALA A 138 -14.40 -3.98 1.58
CA ALA A 138 -13.75 -2.67 1.67
C ALA A 138 -14.56 -1.78 2.63
N VAL A 139 -14.38 -1.99 3.93
CA VAL A 139 -14.90 -1.10 4.97
C VAL A 139 -13.85 -0.03 5.27
N PRO A 140 -14.25 1.23 5.50
CA PRO A 140 -13.34 2.25 5.98
C PRO A 140 -12.61 1.74 7.23
N ALA A 141 -11.29 1.89 7.27
CA ALA A 141 -10.57 1.67 8.52
C ALA A 141 -11.09 2.70 9.54
N CYS A 142 -11.56 2.23 10.69
CA CYS A 142 -12.06 3.10 11.74
C CYS A 142 -10.90 3.99 12.24
N LEU A 143 -11.05 5.32 12.17
CA LEU A 143 -10.10 6.26 12.76
C LEU A 143 -10.19 6.15 14.30
N PRO A 144 -9.07 6.20 15.04
CA PRO A 144 -9.12 6.38 16.48
C PRO A 144 -9.67 7.77 16.78
N VAL A 145 -10.86 7.81 17.40
CA VAL A 145 -11.43 9.04 17.94
C VAL A 145 -10.50 9.53 19.06
N SER A 146 -9.84 10.66 18.83
CA SER A 146 -9.19 11.42 19.89
C SER A 146 -10.26 11.86 20.88
N THR A 147 -10.07 11.47 22.12
CA THR A 147 -10.93 11.79 23.26
C THR A 147 -10.74 13.27 23.60
N GLU A 148 -11.76 14.08 23.39
CA GLU A 148 -11.88 15.38 24.06
C GLU A 148 -13.09 15.34 25.00
N GLN A 149 -12.79 15.58 26.28
CA GLN A 149 -13.75 15.68 27.37
C GLN A 149 -14.42 17.05 27.35
N ASN A 150 -15.76 17.10 27.33
CA ASN A 150 -16.54 17.93 28.27
C ASN A 150 -18.06 17.64 28.19
N GLN A 151 -18.65 17.38 29.37
CA GLN A 151 -20.08 17.27 29.70
C GLN A 151 -20.67 18.68 30.01
N PRO A 152 -22.00 18.91 30.29
CA PRO A 152 -23.00 17.96 30.81
C PRO A 152 -24.49 18.07 30.36
N GLY A 153 -25.21 16.95 30.55
CA GLY A 153 -26.53 16.87 31.22
C GLY A 153 -27.82 17.20 30.44
N ALA A 154 -28.65 16.18 30.18
CA ALA A 154 -30.12 16.21 30.31
C ALA A 154 -30.72 14.80 30.15
N ASP A 155 -31.52 14.39 31.13
CA ASP A 155 -32.25 13.12 31.23
C ASP A 155 -33.47 13.04 30.28
N SER A 156 -33.78 11.84 29.74
CA SER A 156 -35.16 11.30 29.66
C SER A 156 -35.21 9.85 29.16
N ASP A 157 -35.61 8.95 30.06
CA ASP A 157 -36.50 7.78 29.95
C ASP A 157 -36.42 6.76 28.78
N THR A 158 -35.86 5.59 29.13
CA THR A 158 -36.45 4.22 29.14
C THR A 158 -37.37 3.72 28.02
N CYS A 159 -36.97 2.62 27.35
CA CYS A 159 -37.84 1.44 27.13
C CYS A 159 -37.01 0.13 26.96
N ASP A 160 -37.68 -0.99 27.22
CA ASP A 160 -37.19 -2.15 27.98
C ASP A 160 -36.83 -3.39 27.14
N SER A 161 -35.92 -4.19 27.70
CA SER A 161 -35.74 -5.66 27.63
C SER A 161 -35.89 -6.47 26.33
N VAL A 162 -34.85 -7.25 25.97
CA VAL A 162 -34.90 -8.74 25.88
C VAL A 162 -33.54 -9.34 26.24
N GLN A 163 -33.51 -10.21 27.25
CA GLN A 163 -32.41 -11.11 27.61
C GLN A 163 -32.36 -12.31 26.65
N ASN A 164 -31.18 -12.74 26.20
CA ASN A 164 -30.67 -14.11 26.46
C ASN A 164 -29.22 -14.32 25.97
N GLY A 165 -28.44 -15.13 26.70
CA GLY A 165 -27.31 -15.89 26.16
C GLY A 165 -25.91 -15.55 26.71
N ARG A 166 -25.39 -16.41 27.60
CA ARG A 166 -24.14 -16.32 28.35
C ARG A 166 -23.03 -17.23 27.77
N ALA A 167 -21.78 -16.76 27.89
CA ALA A 167 -20.47 -17.46 27.78
C ALA A 167 -20.03 -17.89 26.35
N THR A 168 -18.79 -17.64 25.89
CA THR A 168 -17.50 -17.91 26.54
C THR A 168 -16.38 -16.94 26.08
N SER A 169 -15.87 -16.10 26.98
CA SER A 169 -14.60 -15.37 26.80
C SER A 169 -13.69 -15.66 28.00
N GLY A 170 -12.95 -16.77 27.93
CA GLY A 170 -12.04 -17.20 29.00
C GLY A 170 -10.73 -17.84 28.53
N ALA A 171 -10.60 -18.22 27.25
CA ALA A 171 -9.46 -19.00 26.78
C ALA A 171 -8.28 -18.15 26.23
N LEU A 172 -8.54 -16.94 25.71
CA LEU A 172 -7.51 -16.15 25.02
C LEU A 172 -6.58 -15.33 25.94
N ALA A 173 -6.92 -15.21 27.23
CA ALA A 173 -6.13 -14.45 28.19
C ALA A 173 -5.03 -15.30 28.89
N GLN A 174 -5.18 -16.63 28.90
CA GLN A 174 -4.18 -17.52 29.53
C GLN A 174 -3.04 -17.88 28.58
N GLU A 175 -3.30 -17.99 27.27
CA GLU A 175 -2.28 -18.36 26.27
C GLU A 175 -1.17 -17.29 26.16
N ASN A 176 -1.54 -16.01 26.15
CA ASN A 176 -0.59 -14.89 26.08
C ASN A 176 0.27 -14.71 27.36
N LYS A 177 -0.16 -15.27 28.49
CA LYS A 177 0.62 -15.22 29.74
C LYS A 177 1.63 -16.38 29.83
N GLN A 178 1.36 -17.50 29.16
CA GLN A 178 2.27 -18.64 29.08
C GLN A 178 3.42 -18.38 28.08
N LEU A 179 3.10 -17.78 26.92
CA LEU A 179 4.08 -17.40 25.89
C LEU A 179 5.06 -16.30 26.34
N SER A 180 4.63 -15.40 27.21
CA SER A 180 5.52 -14.38 27.77
C SER A 180 6.47 -14.95 28.81
N LYS A 181 6.05 -15.93 29.64
CA LYS A 181 6.95 -16.62 30.58
C LYS A 181 8.04 -17.44 29.88
N LEU A 182 7.69 -18.20 28.84
CA LEU A 182 8.65 -19.02 28.09
C LEU A 182 9.73 -18.17 27.39
N LYS A 183 9.39 -16.96 26.92
CA LYS A 183 10.37 -16.04 26.30
C LYS A 183 11.36 -15.42 27.30
N TYR A 184 10.97 -15.24 28.56
CA TYR A 184 11.89 -14.69 29.57
C TYR A 184 12.87 -15.73 30.10
N GLU A 185 12.50 -17.02 30.16
CA GLU A 185 13.40 -18.10 30.55
C GLU A 185 14.43 -18.44 29.46
N GLU A 186 14.05 -18.37 28.18
CA GLU A 186 14.98 -18.62 27.06
C GLU A 186 16.08 -17.54 26.92
N GLN A 187 15.79 -16.30 27.34
CA GLN A 187 16.76 -15.21 27.32
C GLN A 187 17.73 -15.26 28.50
N GLY A 188 17.32 -15.82 29.63
CA GLY A 188 18.19 -16.02 30.80
C GLY A 188 19.21 -17.17 30.63
N ALA A 189 18.90 -18.16 29.79
CA ALA A 189 19.79 -19.30 29.55
C ALA A 189 20.92 -19.03 28.55
N LYS A 190 20.77 -18.03 27.67
CA LYS A 190 21.78 -17.70 26.64
C LYS A 190 22.92 -16.79 27.13
N THR A 191 22.84 -16.26 28.34
CA THR A 191 23.87 -15.38 28.92
C THR A 191 24.88 -16.13 29.80
N SER A 192 24.77 -17.46 29.94
CA SER A 192 25.69 -18.29 30.72
C SER A 192 26.62 -19.21 29.90
N GLU A 193 26.54 -19.22 28.57
CA GLU A 193 27.36 -20.11 27.71
C GLU A 193 28.49 -19.41 26.92
N GLU A 194 28.68 -18.09 27.04
CA GLU A 194 29.78 -17.35 26.39
C GLU A 194 30.92 -16.93 27.35
N MET A 195 31.32 -17.81 28.29
CA MET A 195 32.48 -17.55 29.16
C MET A 195 33.55 -18.65 29.26
N ASP A 196 33.41 -19.80 28.58
CA ASP A 196 34.39 -20.90 28.67
C ASP A 196 34.97 -21.28 27.29
N GLY A 197 35.64 -20.35 26.62
CA GLY A 197 36.16 -20.56 25.25
C GLY A 197 37.44 -19.81 24.88
N GLU A 198 38.32 -19.48 25.83
CA GLU A 198 39.70 -19.09 25.53
C GLU A 198 40.67 -19.77 26.50
N MET A 199 41.32 -20.84 26.05
CA MET A 199 42.67 -21.24 26.43
C MET A 199 43.34 -21.99 25.28
#